data_AF-A0A7V1KY35-F1
#
_entry.id   AF-A0A7V1KY35-F1
#
_cell.length_a   1.000
_cell.length_b   1.000
_cell.length_c   1.000
_cell.angle_alpha   90.00
_cell.angle_beta   90.00
_cell.angle_gamma   90.00
#
_symmetry.space_group_name_H-M   'P 1'
#
loop_
_entity.id
_entity.type
_entity.pdbx_description
1 polymer ?
#
loop_
_entity_poly.entity_id
_entity_poly.type
_entity_poly.pdbx_seq_one_letter_code
_entity_poly.pdbx_strand_id
1 'polypeptide(L)'
;MNKEVLVRTKEYQILEKRINSFLQGYKQNLALLGPSFSGKTHLIETFLENNLLSKKFIFLYTDLEFSTFPNFTFQVFSSLLFYYLKQKGKFINDYNLDTLILESQEFIPKTIEKIKSILTLSHSKERASWEQIAQVLDTFTDETQQKLIFVIENFTLLKNFSKKFLLDLAKYITLQKNI
;
A
#
# COMPACT_ATOMS: atom_id res chain seq x y z
N MET A 1 -11.20 -11.03 -23.28
CA MET A 1 -10.95 -12.40 -23.78
C MET A 1 -10.70 -13.27 -22.55
N ASN A 2 -11.68 -14.08 -22.15
CA ASN A 2 -11.63 -14.90 -20.94
C ASN A 2 -10.61 -16.04 -21.12
N LYS A 3 -9.50 -15.99 -20.38
CA LYS A 3 -8.59 -17.13 -20.23
C LYS A 3 -8.45 -17.46 -18.75
N GLU A 4 -9.01 -18.62 -18.40
CA GLU A 4 -8.63 -19.48 -17.28
C GLU A 4 -8.63 -18.89 -15.85
N VAL A 5 -9.81 -18.50 -15.34
CA VAL A 5 -10.06 -18.45 -13.88
C VAL A 5 -10.87 -19.67 -13.46
N LEU A 6 -10.33 -20.88 -13.67
CA LEU A 6 -11.05 -22.13 -13.36
C LEU A 6 -10.65 -22.80 -12.04
N VAL A 7 -9.56 -22.38 -11.38
CA VAL A 7 -9.05 -23.09 -10.17
C VAL A 7 -9.31 -22.33 -8.87
N ARG A 8 -9.75 -21.05 -8.91
CA ARG A 8 -9.86 -20.18 -7.72
C ARG A 8 -11.09 -19.26 -7.70
N THR A 9 -12.21 -19.76 -8.24
CA THR A 9 -13.43 -18.98 -8.39
C THR A 9 -13.96 -18.47 -7.04
N LYS A 10 -13.80 -19.24 -5.97
CA LYS A 10 -14.25 -18.85 -4.62
C LYS A 10 -13.43 -17.67 -4.07
N GLU A 11 -12.10 -17.75 -4.14
CA GLU A 11 -11.20 -16.69 -3.70
C GLU A 11 -11.42 -15.43 -4.51
N TYR A 12 -11.59 -15.56 -5.83
CA TYR A 12 -11.90 -14.45 -6.72
C TYR A 12 -13.22 -13.76 -6.33
N GLN A 13 -14.30 -14.52 -6.09
CA GLN A 13 -15.58 -13.98 -5.64
C GLN A 13 -15.48 -13.27 -4.28
N ILE A 14 -14.65 -13.78 -3.36
CA ILE A 14 -14.38 -13.11 -2.08
C ILE A 14 -13.67 -11.77 -2.33
N LEU A 15 -12.62 -11.75 -3.17
CA LEU A 15 -11.92 -10.52 -3.53
C LEU A 15 -12.87 -9.50 -4.17
N GLU A 16 -13.75 -9.95 -5.06
CA GLU A 16 -14.76 -9.11 -5.71
C GLU A 16 -15.76 -8.50 -4.71
N LYS A 17 -16.30 -9.30 -3.80
CA LYS A 17 -17.20 -8.81 -2.75
C LYS A 17 -16.52 -7.75 -1.88
N ARG A 18 -15.24 -7.96 -1.57
CA ARG A 18 -14.46 -7.09 -0.71
C ARG A 18 -14.13 -5.78 -1.41
N ILE A 19 -13.70 -5.82 -2.67
CA ILE A 19 -13.43 -4.58 -3.41
C ILE A 19 -14.70 -3.75 -3.62
N ASN A 20 -15.85 -4.38 -3.81
CA ASN A 20 -17.12 -3.67 -3.90
C ASN A 20 -17.50 -2.98 -2.59
N SER A 21 -17.26 -3.65 -1.45
CA SER A 21 -17.43 -3.03 -0.13
C SER A 21 -16.45 -1.87 0.07
N PHE A 22 -15.19 -2.03 -0.34
CA PHE A 22 -14.19 -0.97 -0.31
C PHE A 22 -14.60 0.25 -1.15
N LEU A 23 -15.19 0.00 -2.32
CA LEU A 23 -15.71 1.06 -3.18
C LEU A 23 -16.86 1.84 -2.54
N GLN A 24 -17.64 1.23 -1.66
CA GLN A 24 -18.69 1.89 -0.88
C GLN A 24 -18.16 2.68 0.33
N GLY A 25 -16.84 2.72 0.52
CA GLY A 25 -16.18 3.49 1.58
C GLY A 25 -15.77 2.63 2.78
N TYR A 26 -16.09 1.34 2.83
CA TYR A 26 -15.71 0.50 3.95
C TYR A 26 -14.22 0.11 3.89
N LYS A 27 -13.47 0.32 4.97
CA LYS A 27 -12.12 -0.23 5.08
C LYS A 27 -12.15 -1.76 4.96
N GLN A 28 -11.28 -2.33 4.14
CA GLN A 28 -11.17 -3.78 3.97
C GLN A 28 -9.73 -4.22 4.21
N ASN A 29 -9.57 -5.25 5.05
CA ASN A 29 -8.29 -5.92 5.26
C ASN A 29 -8.46 -7.38 4.83
N LEU A 30 -7.58 -7.85 3.95
CA LEU A 30 -7.61 -9.21 3.42
C LEU A 30 -6.24 -9.85 3.53
N ALA A 31 -6.21 -11.08 4.01
CA ALA A 31 -5.02 -11.91 4.03
C ALA A 31 -5.27 -13.14 3.16
N LEU A 32 -4.40 -13.37 2.18
CA LEU A 32 -4.43 -14.56 1.36
C LEU A 32 -3.39 -15.56 1.89
N LEU A 33 -3.87 -16.64 2.49
CA LEU A 33 -3.05 -17.67 3.11
C LEU A 33 -2.89 -18.88 2.19
N GLY A 34 -1.74 -19.55 2.26
CA GLY A 34 -1.51 -20.81 1.57
C GLY A 34 -0.03 -21.06 1.29
N PRO A 35 0.32 -22.28 0.85
CA PRO A 35 1.70 -22.66 0.57
C PRO A 35 2.39 -21.74 -0.45
N SER A 36 3.72 -21.68 -0.40
CA SER A 36 4.53 -21.04 -1.45
C SER A 36 4.20 -21.63 -2.82
N PHE A 37 4.35 -20.82 -3.88
CA PHE A 37 4.08 -21.21 -5.28
C PHE A 37 2.65 -21.68 -5.58
N SER A 38 1.70 -21.49 -4.66
CA SER A 38 0.30 -21.80 -4.93
C SER A 38 -0.38 -20.80 -5.90
N GLY A 39 0.30 -19.80 -6.43
CA GLY A 39 -0.28 -18.81 -7.36
C GLY A 39 -1.11 -17.70 -6.68
N LYS A 40 -0.78 -17.37 -5.42
CA LYS A 40 -1.44 -16.28 -4.67
C LYS A 40 -1.19 -14.91 -5.32
N THR A 41 0.06 -14.61 -5.63
CA THR A 41 0.50 -13.37 -6.27
C THR A 41 -0.17 -13.21 -7.64
N HIS A 42 -0.13 -14.26 -8.46
CA HIS A 42 -0.80 -14.28 -9.76
C HIS A 42 -2.32 -14.03 -9.68
N LEU A 43 -3.00 -14.59 -8.67
CA LEU A 43 -4.43 -14.32 -8.44
C LEU A 43 -4.68 -12.84 -8.17
N ILE A 44 -3.86 -12.21 -7.30
CA ILE A 44 -3.99 -10.79 -6.97
C ILE A 44 -3.73 -9.96 -8.23
N GLU A 45 -2.61 -10.14 -8.91
CA GLU A 45 -2.27 -9.41 -10.14
C GLU A 45 -3.39 -9.49 -11.19
N THR A 46 -3.82 -10.71 -11.52
CA THR A 46 -4.93 -10.96 -12.46
C THR A 46 -6.22 -10.29 -12.01
N PHE A 47 -6.52 -10.32 -10.72
CA PHE A 47 -7.72 -9.66 -10.18
C PHE A 47 -7.62 -8.13 -10.29
N LEU A 48 -6.48 -7.54 -9.93
CA LEU A 48 -6.28 -6.09 -10.00
C LEU A 48 -6.33 -5.60 -11.45
N GLU A 49 -5.66 -6.31 -12.38
CA GLU A 49 -5.68 -6.00 -13.81
C GLU A 49 -7.10 -6.03 -14.39
N ASN A 50 -7.86 -7.10 -14.13
CA ASN A 50 -9.17 -7.25 -14.74
C ASN A 50 -10.25 -6.31 -14.17
N ASN A 51 -10.14 -5.88 -12.91
CA ASN A 51 -11.24 -5.18 -12.22
C ASN A 51 -10.96 -3.72 -11.89
N LEU A 52 -9.69 -3.29 -11.90
CA LEU A 52 -9.29 -2.01 -11.30
C LEU A 52 -8.52 -1.08 -12.24
N LEU A 53 -8.11 -1.53 -13.43
CA LEU A 53 -7.44 -0.66 -14.42
C LEU A 53 -8.30 0.55 -14.85
N SER A 54 -9.62 0.47 -14.74
CA SER A 54 -10.54 1.58 -15.07
C SER A 54 -10.81 2.53 -13.89
N LYS A 55 -10.34 2.22 -12.68
CA LYS A 55 -10.67 2.93 -11.45
C LYS A 55 -9.41 3.64 -10.93
N LYS A 56 -9.53 4.91 -10.52
CA LYS A 56 -8.44 5.78 -10.03
C LYS A 56 -7.90 5.34 -8.64
N PHE A 57 -7.41 4.11 -8.52
CA PHE A 57 -6.73 3.62 -7.33
C PHE A 57 -5.24 3.87 -7.41
N ILE A 58 -4.62 4.11 -6.26
CA ILE A 58 -3.16 4.07 -6.15
C ILE A 58 -2.79 2.74 -5.50
N PHE A 59 -1.94 1.99 -6.20
CA PHE A 59 -1.45 0.70 -5.75
C PHE A 59 -0.14 0.88 -5.01
N LEU A 60 -0.09 0.37 -3.79
CA LEU A 60 1.13 0.24 -3.02
C LEU A 60 1.46 -1.23 -2.97
N TYR A 61 2.67 -1.57 -3.37
CA TYR A 61 3.16 -2.94 -3.33
C TYR A 61 4.45 -2.95 -2.53
N THR A 62 4.57 -3.88 -1.59
CA THR A 62 5.78 -4.08 -0.80
C THR A 62 5.98 -5.55 -0.55
N ASP A 63 7.14 -6.06 -0.94
CA ASP A 63 7.56 -7.42 -0.63
C ASP A 63 8.52 -7.41 0.57
N LEU A 64 8.15 -8.19 1.59
CA LEU A 64 8.92 -8.24 2.82
C LEU A 64 10.12 -9.19 2.76
N GLU A 65 10.23 -10.06 1.76
CA GLU A 65 11.26 -11.11 1.66
C GLU A 65 12.70 -10.55 1.71
N PHE A 66 12.89 -9.33 1.19
CA PHE A 66 14.18 -8.64 1.16
C PHE A 66 14.17 -7.30 1.91
N SER A 67 13.10 -6.99 2.66
CA SER A 67 12.94 -5.69 3.32
C SER A 67 13.49 -5.71 4.75
N THR A 68 14.35 -4.73 5.07
CA THR A 68 14.60 -4.34 6.47
C THR A 68 13.59 -3.28 6.88
N PHE A 69 13.37 -3.08 8.19
CA PHE A 69 12.37 -2.11 8.66
C PHE A 69 12.57 -0.68 8.10
N PRO A 70 13.79 -0.10 8.06
CA PRO A 70 13.99 1.18 7.38
C PRO A 70 13.58 1.11 5.91
N ASN A 71 14.00 0.06 5.19
CA ASN A 71 13.66 -0.14 3.78
C ASN A 71 12.14 -0.25 3.56
N PHE A 72 11.37 -0.80 4.50
CA PHE A 72 9.91 -0.86 4.40
C PHE A 72 9.28 0.54 4.29
N THR A 73 9.69 1.48 5.15
CA THR A 73 9.13 2.84 5.13
C THR A 73 9.48 3.56 3.83
N PHE A 74 10.74 3.44 3.40
CA PHE A 74 11.18 3.99 2.11
C PHE A 74 10.43 3.37 0.94
N GLN A 75 10.26 2.04 0.91
CA GLN A 75 9.51 1.34 -0.14
C GLN A 75 8.05 1.79 -0.22
N VAL A 76 7.38 1.97 0.92
CA VAL A 76 6.00 2.45 0.97
C VAL A 76 5.90 3.86 0.39
N PHE A 77 6.75 4.79 0.83
CA PHE A 77 6.71 6.18 0.37
C PHE A 77 7.13 6.31 -1.09
N SER A 78 8.22 5.65 -1.51
CA SER A 78 8.63 5.65 -2.92
C SER A 78 7.53 5.09 -3.82
N SER A 79 6.88 3.98 -3.43
CA SER A 79 5.78 3.41 -4.21
C SER A 79 4.60 4.37 -4.31
N LEU A 80 4.20 4.99 -3.19
CA LEU A 80 3.10 5.95 -3.16
C LEU A 80 3.33 7.10 -4.15
N LEU A 81 4.50 7.74 -4.05
CA LEU A 81 4.84 8.91 -4.86
C LEU A 81 5.04 8.52 -6.33
N PHE A 82 5.73 7.42 -6.61
CA PHE A 82 5.97 6.94 -7.96
C PHE A 82 4.66 6.65 -8.70
N TYR A 83 3.76 5.86 -8.12
CA TYR A 83 2.49 5.53 -8.77
C TYR A 83 1.58 6.74 -8.91
N TYR A 84 1.61 7.67 -7.96
CA TYR A 84 0.86 8.92 -8.07
C TYR A 84 1.36 9.80 -9.22
N LEU A 85 2.67 10.02 -9.32
CA LEU A 85 3.27 10.81 -10.40
C LEU A 85 3.05 10.16 -11.76
N LYS A 86 3.17 8.83 -11.85
CA LYS A 86 2.83 8.07 -13.06
C LYS A 86 1.39 8.31 -13.51
N GLN A 87 0.43 8.37 -12.57
CA GLN A 87 -0.96 8.70 -12.90
C GLN A 87 -1.16 10.15 -13.34
N LYS A 88 -0.31 11.08 -12.89
CA LYS A 88 -0.28 12.46 -13.37
C LYS A 88 0.43 12.61 -14.73
N GLY A 89 0.88 11.51 -15.34
CA GLY A 89 1.57 11.52 -16.63
C GLY A 89 3.02 11.99 -16.55
N LYS A 90 3.59 12.09 -15.34
CA LYS A 90 5.01 12.36 -15.15
C LYS A 90 5.80 11.06 -15.41
N PHE A 91 6.69 11.10 -16.38
CA PHE A 91 7.65 10.02 -16.61
C PHE A 91 8.83 10.20 -15.66
N ILE A 92 8.91 9.33 -14.67
CA ILE A 92 10.01 9.31 -13.70
C ILE A 92 10.71 7.97 -13.86
N ASN A 93 11.96 8.01 -14.28
CA ASN A 93 12.78 6.81 -14.47
C ASN A 93 13.55 6.43 -13.19
N ASP A 94 13.38 7.19 -12.12
CA ASP A 94 14.09 7.05 -10.86
C ASP A 94 13.11 6.73 -9.71
N TYR A 95 13.43 5.70 -8.93
CA TYR A 95 12.64 5.30 -7.74
C TYR A 95 13.18 5.93 -6.44
N ASN A 96 14.19 6.81 -6.55
CA ASN A 96 14.77 7.54 -5.44
C ASN A 96 13.73 8.43 -4.76
N LEU A 97 13.61 8.29 -3.44
CA LEU A 97 12.60 8.99 -2.66
C LEU A 97 12.77 10.51 -2.67
N ASP A 98 14.01 11.01 -2.66
CA ASP A 98 14.27 12.46 -2.67
C ASP A 98 13.81 13.10 -3.98
N THR A 99 14.10 12.45 -5.12
CA THR A 99 13.60 12.87 -6.44
C THR A 99 12.07 12.87 -6.46
N LEU A 100 11.45 11.80 -5.97
CA LEU A 100 9.99 11.66 -5.93
C LEU A 100 9.32 12.69 -5.01
N ILE A 101 9.95 13.04 -3.89
CA ILE A 101 9.50 14.08 -2.96
C ILE A 101 9.48 15.45 -3.64
N LEU A 102 10.54 15.80 -4.37
CA LEU A 102 10.64 17.08 -5.07
C LEU A 102 9.56 17.21 -6.15
N GLU A 103 9.40 16.18 -6.99
CA GLU A 103 8.41 16.18 -8.07
C GLU A 103 6.96 16.15 -7.57
N SER A 104 6.72 15.56 -6.39
CA SER A 104 5.38 15.48 -5.79
C SER A 104 4.94 16.73 -5.04
N GLN A 105 5.88 17.61 -4.67
CA GLN A 105 5.63 18.74 -3.76
C GLN A 105 4.54 19.70 -4.28
N GLU A 106 4.45 19.91 -5.59
CA GLU A 106 3.44 20.76 -6.23
C GLU A 106 2.03 20.16 -6.16
N PHE A 107 1.93 18.82 -6.14
CA PHE A 107 0.65 18.13 -6.27
C PHE A 107 0.05 17.67 -4.95
N ILE A 108 0.88 17.30 -3.97
CA ILE A 108 0.48 16.76 -2.67
C ILE A 108 1.33 17.34 -1.52
N PRO A 109 1.37 18.68 -1.37
CA PRO A 109 2.27 19.34 -0.43
C PRO A 109 2.12 18.89 1.02
N LYS A 110 0.89 18.61 1.49
CA LYS A 110 0.65 18.17 2.87
C LYS A 110 1.18 16.76 3.12
N THR A 111 0.98 15.87 2.14
CA THR A 111 1.55 14.52 2.18
C THR A 111 3.07 14.57 2.24
N ILE A 112 3.70 15.42 1.42
CA ILE A 112 5.15 15.56 1.38
C ILE A 112 5.71 16.12 2.68
N GLU A 113 5.06 17.10 3.29
CA GLU A 113 5.45 17.63 4.60
C GLU A 113 5.51 16.52 5.66
N LYS A 114 4.48 15.66 5.71
CA LYS A 114 4.46 14.51 6.64
C LYS A 114 5.57 13.52 6.34
N ILE A 115 5.80 13.17 5.07
CA ILE A 115 6.90 12.27 4.68
C ILE A 115 8.24 12.83 5.17
N LYS A 116 8.53 14.11 4.89
CA LYS A 116 9.76 14.79 5.34
C LYS A 116 9.90 14.72 6.87
N SER A 117 8.83 14.98 7.62
CA SER A 117 8.87 14.89 9.09
C SER A 117 9.28 13.50 9.59
N ILE A 118 8.78 12.43 8.96
CA ILE A 118 9.10 11.05 9.34
C ILE A 118 10.55 10.70 8.96
N LEU A 119 11.00 11.14 7.78
CA LEU A 119 12.37 10.91 7.33
C LEU A 119 13.39 11.62 8.22
N THR A 120 13.11 12.85 8.67
CA THR A 120 13.99 13.55 9.62
C THR A 120 14.12 12.81 10.96
N LEU A 121 13.06 12.15 11.41
CA LEU A 121 13.07 11.31 12.61
C LEU A 121 13.85 10.00 12.40
N SER A 122 13.88 9.46 11.17
CA SER A 122 14.58 8.21 10.86
C SER A 122 16.12 8.32 10.88
N HIS A 123 16.67 9.55 10.87
CA HIS A 123 18.08 9.81 11.16
C HIS A 123 18.41 9.70 12.67
N SER A 124 17.39 9.73 13.53
CA SER A 124 17.51 9.32 14.93
C SER A 124 17.42 7.79 15.01
N LYS A 125 17.87 7.17 16.11
CA LYS A 125 17.76 5.70 16.30
C LYS A 125 16.32 5.18 16.29
N GLU A 126 15.32 6.06 16.26
CA GLU A 126 13.90 5.71 16.21
C GLU A 126 13.44 5.39 14.79
N ARG A 127 12.92 4.18 14.63
CA ARG A 127 12.29 3.74 13.39
C ARG A 127 10.84 4.25 13.33
N ALA A 128 10.35 4.58 12.14
CA ALA A 128 8.97 5.05 11.94
C ALA A 128 7.94 4.05 12.50
N SER A 129 6.95 4.54 13.24
CA SER A 129 5.81 3.73 13.69
C SER A 129 4.82 3.49 12.54
N TRP A 130 3.99 2.44 12.66
CA TRP A 130 2.91 2.23 11.69
C TRP A 130 1.92 3.40 11.70
N GLU A 131 1.64 4.00 12.86
CA GLU A 131 0.75 5.16 12.98
C GLU A 131 1.21 6.33 12.11
N GLN A 132 2.51 6.61 12.09
CA GLN A 132 3.09 7.65 11.23
C GLN A 132 2.94 7.32 9.74
N ILE A 133 3.18 6.06 9.35
CA ILE A 133 2.98 5.61 7.97
C ILE A 133 1.50 5.75 7.59
N ALA A 134 0.58 5.27 8.43
CA ALA A 134 -0.86 5.38 8.22
C ALA A 134 -1.30 6.84 8.08
N GLN A 135 -0.78 7.76 8.90
CA GLN A 135 -1.08 9.19 8.79
C GLN A 135 -0.66 9.79 7.44
N VAL A 136 0.43 9.32 6.84
CA VAL A 136 0.83 9.73 5.47
C VAL A 136 -0.20 9.21 4.46
N LEU A 137 -0.58 7.94 4.56
CA LEU A 137 -1.55 7.31 3.66
C LEU A 137 -2.94 7.96 3.76
N ASP A 138 -3.38 8.28 4.97
CA ASP A 138 -4.65 8.96 5.23
C ASP A 138 -4.60 10.39 4.67
N THR A 139 -3.52 11.15 4.93
CA THR A 139 -3.35 12.51 4.36
C THR A 139 -3.28 12.51 2.84
N PHE A 140 -2.62 11.53 2.23
CA PHE A 140 -2.63 11.36 0.79
C PHE A 140 -4.04 11.12 0.27
N THR A 141 -4.80 10.25 0.93
CA THR A 141 -6.19 9.95 0.55
C THR A 141 -7.07 11.19 0.66
N ASP A 142 -6.91 11.97 1.73
CA ASP A 142 -7.65 13.23 1.95
C ASP A 142 -7.27 14.29 0.90
N GLU A 143 -6.00 14.40 0.56
CA GLU A 143 -5.48 15.41 -0.38
C GLU A 143 -5.82 15.08 -1.84
N THR A 144 -5.83 13.80 -2.21
CA THR A 144 -6.04 13.36 -3.61
C THR A 144 -7.44 12.84 -3.89
N GLN A 145 -8.21 12.53 -2.84
CA GLN A 145 -9.49 11.80 -2.92
C GLN A 145 -9.37 10.43 -3.61
N GLN A 146 -8.16 9.88 -3.70
CA GLN A 146 -7.90 8.58 -4.32
C GLN A 146 -7.90 7.48 -3.28
N LYS A 147 -8.55 6.36 -3.62
CA LYS A 147 -8.54 5.17 -2.79
C LYS A 147 -7.21 4.43 -2.93
N LEU A 148 -6.65 3.99 -1.81
CA LEU A 148 -5.40 3.23 -1.76
C LEU A 148 -5.66 1.74 -1.66
N ILE A 149 -4.90 0.95 -2.42
CA ILE A 149 -4.84 -0.50 -2.28
C ILE A 149 -3.40 -0.84 -1.91
N PHE A 150 -3.21 -1.34 -0.69
CA PHE A 150 -1.89 -1.73 -0.19
C PHE A 150 -1.77 -3.26 -0.15
N VAL A 151 -0.88 -3.79 -1.00
CA VAL A 151 -0.50 -5.19 -1.06
C VAL A 151 0.83 -5.36 -0.34
N ILE A 152 0.82 -6.17 0.72
CA ILE A 152 2.01 -6.60 1.45
C ILE A 152 2.26 -8.06 1.14
N GLU A 153 3.28 -8.34 0.33
CA GLU A 153 3.71 -9.70 0.03
C GLU A 153 4.59 -10.24 1.17
N ASN A 154 4.50 -11.55 1.41
CA ASN A 154 5.20 -12.21 2.52
C ASN A 154 4.93 -11.55 3.89
N PHE A 155 3.70 -11.10 4.13
CA PHE A 155 3.31 -10.36 5.35
C PHE A 155 3.60 -11.09 6.68
N THR A 156 3.83 -12.41 6.67
CA THR A 156 4.25 -13.17 7.85
C THR A 156 5.60 -12.69 8.39
N LEU A 157 6.43 -12.07 7.56
CA LEU A 157 7.71 -11.46 7.94
C LEU A 157 7.55 -10.16 8.73
N LEU A 158 6.33 -9.60 8.83
CA LEU A 158 6.03 -8.51 9.76
C LEU A 158 6.36 -8.90 11.20
N LYS A 159 6.35 -10.19 11.55
CA LYS A 159 6.77 -10.66 12.89
C LYS A 159 8.19 -10.25 13.28
N ASN A 160 9.04 -9.94 12.29
CA ASN A 160 10.41 -9.50 12.49
C ASN A 160 10.51 -7.99 12.80
N PHE A 161 9.38 -7.27 12.73
CA PHE A 161 9.29 -5.84 13.03
C PHE A 161 9.17 -5.65 14.55
N SER A 162 9.29 -4.41 15.02
CA SER A 162 9.20 -4.13 16.46
C SER A 162 7.81 -4.48 17.00
N LYS A 163 7.74 -4.92 18.26
CA LYS A 163 6.46 -5.21 18.94
C LYS A 163 5.52 -4.01 18.90
N LYS A 164 6.05 -2.80 19.08
CA LYS A 164 5.28 -1.54 18.98
C LYS A 164 4.61 -1.41 17.61
N PHE A 165 5.38 -1.57 16.52
CA PHE A 165 4.85 -1.50 15.16
C PHE A 165 3.71 -2.51 14.92
N LEU A 166 3.87 -3.74 15.39
CA LEU A 166 2.85 -4.78 15.24
C LEU A 166 1.56 -4.46 16.00
N LEU A 167 1.67 -3.90 17.21
CA LEU A 167 0.50 -3.47 18.00
C LEU A 167 -0.23 -2.31 17.32
N ASP A 168 0.51 -1.35 16.79
CA ASP A 168 -0.03 -0.19 16.08
C ASP A 168 -0.76 -0.62 14.80
N LEU A 169 -0.16 -1.53 14.02
CA LEU A 169 -0.78 -2.13 12.84
C LEU A 169 -2.04 -2.91 13.19
N ALA A 170 -2.01 -3.72 14.24
CA ALA A 170 -3.17 -4.50 14.68
C ALA A 170 -4.34 -3.59 15.09
N LYS A 171 -4.07 -2.49 15.83
CA LYS A 171 -5.08 -1.47 16.14
C LYS A 171 -5.64 -0.85 14.85
N TYR A 172 -4.78 -0.47 13.92
CA TYR A 172 -5.22 0.13 12.66
C TYR A 172 -6.11 -0.82 11.84
N ILE A 173 -5.78 -2.11 11.78
CA ILE A 173 -6.58 -3.13 11.06
C ILE A 173 -7.93 -3.37 11.75
N THR A 174 -7.97 -3.36 13.07
CA THR A 174 -9.18 -3.65 13.87
C THR A 174 -10.14 -2.47 13.98
N LEU A 175 -9.64 -1.23 13.89
CA LEU A 175 -10.48 -0.04 13.79
C LEU A 175 -11.15 0.00 12.40
N GLN A 176 -12.36 -0.56 12.34
CA GLN A 176 -13.17 -0.71 11.12
C GLN A 176 -14.14 0.46 10.84
N LYS A 177 -14.20 1.47 11.71
CA LYS A 177 -15.14 2.60 11.52
C LYS A 177 -14.40 3.82 10.98
N ASN A 178 -14.80 4.24 9.78
CA ASN A 178 -14.67 5.63 9.38
C ASN A 178 -15.49 6.47 10.36
N ILE A 179 -14.90 7.53 10.88
CA ILE A 179 -15.66 8.74 11.22
C ILE A 179 -16.03 9.40 9.89
#